data_AF-G2WZJ1-F1
#
_entry.id   AF-G2WZJ1-F1
#
_cell.length_a   1.000
_cell.length_b   1.000
_cell.length_c   1.000
_cell.angle_alpha   90.00
_cell.angle_beta   90.00
_cell.angle_gamma   90.00
#
_symmetry.space_group_name_H-M   'P 1'
#
loop_
_entity.id
_entity.type
_entity.pdbx_description
1 polymer ?
#
loop_
_entity_poly.entity_id
_entity_poly.type
_entity_poly.pdbx_seq_one_letter_code
_entity_poly.pdbx_strand_id
1 'polypeptide(L)'
;MSQPGSIFTSMSITRTPSHQPMATYQYSPVDDRTIRLVTLLPGTPADTLSVHLHAHSLDDAAALPDYEALSYVWGSPAESFPVTVAPPSPATVDGGATLTVSRNLHEALLHLRGPAAARTMWIDALCINQQDLGERAAQVQHMGALYREAARVIMSWWVVMASAL
;
A
#
# COMPACT_ATOMS: atom_id res chain seq x y z
N MET A 1 -58.88 8.22 -34.13
CA MET A 1 -57.86 8.71 -35.08
C MET A 1 -56.93 9.61 -34.29
N SER A 2 -55.85 9.05 -33.74
CA SER A 2 -55.08 9.67 -32.66
C SER A 2 -53.59 9.75 -32.99
N GLN A 3 -53.10 11.01 -33.00
CA GLN A 3 -51.80 11.52 -32.54
C GLN A 3 -50.48 11.18 -33.30
N PRO A 4 -49.47 12.07 -33.21
CA PRO A 4 -48.47 12.34 -34.25
C PRO A 4 -47.13 11.64 -34.04
N GLY A 5 -46.32 11.65 -35.11
CA GLY A 5 -44.94 11.19 -35.09
C GLY A 5 -44.03 12.06 -34.21
N SER A 6 -43.14 11.40 -33.48
CA SER A 6 -41.99 12.04 -32.84
C SER A 6 -40.73 11.27 -33.20
N ILE A 7 -39.79 11.98 -33.78
CA ILE A 7 -38.51 11.52 -34.28
C ILE A 7 -37.58 11.45 -33.08
N PHE A 8 -37.18 10.25 -32.63
CA PHE A 8 -36.12 10.10 -31.64
C PHE A 8 -34.83 9.72 -32.34
N THR A 9 -33.96 10.72 -32.50
CA THR A 9 -32.55 10.58 -32.83
C THR A 9 -31.90 9.66 -31.79
N SER A 10 -31.26 8.60 -32.27
CA SER A 10 -30.41 7.71 -31.47
C SER A 10 -29.26 8.51 -30.85
N MET A 11 -29.36 8.78 -29.55
CA MET A 11 -28.23 9.26 -28.77
C MET A 11 -27.40 8.05 -28.36
N SER A 12 -26.19 7.96 -28.92
CA SER A 12 -25.18 6.98 -28.50
C SER A 12 -24.87 7.21 -27.03
N ILE A 13 -25.33 6.29 -26.17
CA ILE A 13 -24.99 6.28 -24.74
C ILE A 13 -23.48 6.08 -24.64
N THR A 14 -22.76 7.14 -24.28
CA THR A 14 -21.37 7.03 -23.87
C THR A 14 -21.38 6.31 -22.54
N ARG A 15 -21.00 5.03 -22.53
CA ARG A 15 -20.84 4.23 -21.32
C ARG A 15 -19.76 4.92 -20.48
N THR A 16 -20.18 5.61 -19.42
CA THR A 16 -19.27 6.05 -18.36
C THR A 16 -18.45 4.84 -17.91
N PRO A 17 -17.12 4.94 -17.76
CA PRO A 17 -16.35 3.87 -17.17
C PRO A 17 -16.87 3.68 -15.75
N SER A 18 -17.51 2.54 -15.52
CA SER A 18 -17.93 2.07 -14.22
C SER A 18 -16.71 2.08 -13.30
N HIS A 19 -16.74 2.90 -12.24
CA HIS A 19 -15.83 2.80 -11.11
C HIS A 19 -16.11 1.47 -10.43
N GLN A 20 -15.50 0.39 -10.91
CA GLN A 20 -15.53 -0.88 -10.21
C GLN A 20 -14.78 -0.68 -8.89
N PRO A 21 -15.37 -1.04 -7.74
CA PRO A 21 -14.65 -1.00 -6.48
C PRO A 21 -13.42 -1.91 -6.61
N MET A 22 -12.24 -1.35 -6.35
CA MET A 22 -11.00 -2.13 -6.30
C MET A 22 -11.14 -3.23 -5.25
N ALA A 23 -10.66 -4.43 -5.57
CA ALA A 23 -10.71 -5.56 -4.65
C ALA A 23 -9.84 -5.31 -3.40
N THR A 24 -10.22 -5.84 -2.24
CA THR A 24 -9.35 -5.81 -1.05
C THR A 24 -8.13 -6.70 -1.29
N TYR A 25 -6.93 -6.21 -0.97
CA TYR A 25 -5.71 -7.00 -1.11
C TYR A 25 -5.72 -8.20 -0.17
N GLN A 26 -5.34 -9.35 -0.71
CA GLN A 26 -5.19 -10.59 0.05
C GLN A 26 -3.72 -10.96 0.13
N TYR A 27 -3.21 -11.06 1.35
CA TYR A 27 -1.84 -11.50 1.60
C TYR A 27 -1.69 -12.98 1.21
N SER A 28 -0.70 -13.29 0.38
CA SER A 28 -0.25 -14.67 0.20
C SER A 28 0.52 -15.12 1.45
N PRO A 29 0.23 -16.29 2.04
CA PRO A 29 0.94 -16.77 3.23
C PRO A 29 2.46 -16.78 3.05
N VAL A 30 3.19 -16.49 4.12
CA VAL A 30 4.66 -16.57 4.19
C VAL A 30 5.08 -17.48 5.33
N ASP A 31 6.24 -18.13 5.18
CA ASP A 31 6.88 -18.87 6.28
C ASP A 31 7.66 -17.93 7.22
N ASP A 32 8.31 -18.50 8.24
CA ASP A 32 9.11 -17.77 9.24
C ASP A 32 10.46 -17.27 8.69
N ARG A 33 10.88 -17.73 7.50
CA ARG A 33 12.12 -17.28 6.84
C ARG A 33 11.82 -16.35 5.67
N THR A 34 10.58 -15.91 5.51
CA THR A 34 10.15 -15.01 4.43
C THR A 34 9.58 -13.74 5.01
N ILE A 35 10.08 -12.60 4.53
CA ILE A 35 9.55 -11.28 4.86
C ILE A 35 8.91 -10.65 3.63
N ARG A 36 8.06 -9.65 3.83
CA ARG A 36 7.66 -8.75 2.74
C ARG A 36 8.38 -7.42 2.86
N LEU A 37 8.75 -6.86 1.72
CA LEU A 37 9.17 -5.47 1.57
C LEU A 37 8.14 -4.74 0.73
N VAL A 38 7.92 -3.47 1.07
CA VAL A 38 7.01 -2.58 0.35
C VAL A 38 7.81 -1.58 -0.47
N THR A 39 7.53 -1.51 -1.76
CA THR A 39 8.06 -0.49 -2.65
C THR A 39 7.02 0.62 -2.80
N LEU A 40 7.25 1.76 -2.16
CA LEU A 40 6.44 2.96 -2.30
C LEU A 40 6.69 3.58 -3.68
N LEU A 41 5.65 3.67 -4.50
CA LEU A 41 5.75 4.20 -5.86
C LEU A 41 5.78 5.74 -5.88
N PRO A 42 6.50 6.35 -6.85
CA PRO A 42 6.52 7.79 -7.00
C PRO A 42 5.15 8.34 -7.41
N GLY A 43 4.90 9.60 -7.10
CA GLY A 43 3.67 10.29 -7.46
C GLY A 43 3.61 11.70 -6.88
N THR A 44 2.60 12.46 -7.30
CA THR A 44 2.32 13.79 -6.75
C THR A 44 1.50 13.68 -5.47
N PRO A 45 1.50 14.70 -4.57
CA PRO A 45 0.67 14.68 -3.36
C PRO A 45 -0.82 14.47 -3.59
N ALA A 46 -1.34 14.80 -4.78
CA ALA A 46 -2.74 14.61 -5.16
C ALA A 46 -3.07 13.18 -5.58
N ASP A 47 -2.07 12.37 -5.94
CA ASP A 47 -2.26 10.98 -6.38
C ASP A 47 -2.48 10.06 -5.17
N THR A 48 -3.37 9.08 -5.32
CA THR A 48 -3.50 7.97 -4.36
C THR A 48 -2.16 7.27 -4.16
N LEU A 49 -1.81 6.96 -2.90
CA LEU A 49 -0.61 6.19 -2.60
C LEU A 49 -0.68 4.83 -3.26
N SER A 50 0.37 4.47 -3.99
CA SER A 50 0.50 3.17 -4.64
C SER A 50 1.78 2.49 -4.19
N VAL A 51 1.72 1.18 -4.02
CA VAL A 51 2.85 0.36 -3.56
C VAL A 51 2.92 -0.95 -4.32
N HIS A 52 4.09 -1.58 -4.34
CA HIS A 52 4.22 -3.02 -4.57
C HIS A 52 4.61 -3.72 -3.28
N LEU A 53 4.10 -4.93 -3.07
CA LEU A 53 4.58 -5.82 -2.01
C LEU A 53 5.34 -6.98 -2.64
N HIS A 54 6.54 -7.24 -2.12
CA HIS A 54 7.43 -8.30 -2.60
C HIS A 54 7.85 -9.19 -1.44
N ALA A 55 7.74 -10.51 -1.60
CA ALA A 55 8.25 -11.46 -0.63
C ALA A 55 9.73 -11.77 -0.91
N HIS A 56 10.55 -11.80 0.15
CA HIS A 56 11.97 -12.10 0.11
C HIS A 56 12.32 -13.10 1.19
N SER A 57 13.19 -14.06 0.87
CA SER A 57 13.74 -14.99 1.86
C SER A 57 14.86 -14.31 2.65
N LEU A 58 14.86 -14.51 3.97
CA LEU A 58 15.93 -14.13 4.89
C LEU A 58 17.15 -15.05 4.79
N ASP A 59 17.01 -16.21 4.16
CA ASP A 59 18.12 -17.16 3.96
C ASP A 59 18.96 -16.83 2.73
N ASP A 60 18.46 -15.96 1.85
CA ASP A 60 19.16 -15.49 0.64
C ASP A 60 19.52 -14.01 0.75
N ALA A 61 20.59 -13.73 1.51
CA ALA A 61 21.10 -12.37 1.70
C ALA A 61 21.53 -11.70 0.39
N ALA A 62 21.87 -12.46 -0.66
CA ALA A 62 22.26 -11.90 -1.95
C ALA A 62 21.03 -11.44 -2.77
N ALA A 63 19.87 -12.06 -2.56
CA ALA A 63 18.61 -11.68 -3.20
C ALA A 63 17.79 -10.67 -2.38
N LEU A 64 18.18 -10.39 -1.13
CA LEU A 64 17.55 -9.37 -0.30
C LEU A 64 18.00 -7.97 -0.76
N PRO A 65 17.10 -7.12 -1.27
CA PRO A 65 17.48 -5.77 -1.68
C PRO A 65 17.78 -4.89 -0.46
N ASP A 66 18.58 -3.84 -0.64
CA ASP A 66 18.68 -2.78 0.37
C ASP A 66 17.30 -2.16 0.63
N TYR A 67 16.97 -1.95 1.90
CA TYR A 67 15.68 -1.36 2.30
C TYR A 67 15.83 -0.41 3.47
N GLU A 68 14.85 0.47 3.62
CA GLU A 68 14.71 1.38 4.74
C GLU A 68 13.70 0.80 5.74
N ALA A 69 13.90 0.93 7.04
CA ALA A 69 12.86 0.59 8.02
C ALA A 69 12.09 1.86 8.42
N LEU A 70 10.75 1.83 8.42
CA LEU A 70 9.93 2.93 8.93
C LEU A 70 9.52 2.67 10.37
N SER A 71 9.97 3.53 11.28
CA SER A 71 9.46 3.62 12.65
C SER A 71 8.51 4.81 12.76
N TYR A 72 7.30 4.58 13.25
CA TYR A 72 6.26 5.60 13.39
C TYR A 72 5.32 5.25 14.53
N VAL A 73 4.60 6.25 15.05
CA VAL A 73 3.54 6.03 16.03
C VAL A 73 2.32 5.50 15.29
N TRP A 74 1.83 4.32 15.67
CA TRP A 74 0.60 3.76 15.13
C TRP A 74 -0.58 4.69 15.40
N GLY A 75 -1.38 4.97 14.38
CA GLY A 75 -2.57 5.82 14.49
C GLY A 75 -3.80 5.06 15.00
N SER A 76 -4.87 5.79 15.28
CA SER A 76 -6.17 5.20 15.60
C SER A 76 -6.68 4.33 14.45
N PRO A 77 -7.24 3.13 14.72
CA PRO A 77 -7.88 2.31 13.69
C PRO A 77 -9.24 2.86 13.25
N ALA A 78 -9.78 3.90 13.92
CA ALA A 78 -11.08 4.49 13.59
C ALA A 78 -11.07 5.21 12.23
N GLU A 79 -9.90 5.66 11.77
CA GLU A 79 -9.72 6.31 10.48
C GLU A 79 -8.72 5.51 9.66
N SER A 80 -9.17 5.08 8.48
CA SER A 80 -8.37 4.27 7.57
C SER A 80 -8.37 4.88 6.18
N PHE A 81 -7.19 4.89 5.56
CA PHE A 81 -6.92 5.53 4.28
C PHE A 81 -6.48 4.47 3.26
N PRO A 82 -6.97 4.52 2.03
CA PRO A 82 -6.64 3.52 1.02
C PRO A 82 -5.22 3.69 0.50
N VAL A 83 -4.55 2.56 0.27
CA VAL A 83 -3.29 2.44 -0.46
C VAL A 83 -3.49 1.37 -1.54
N THR A 84 -3.21 1.73 -2.79
CA THR A 84 -3.29 0.81 -3.91
C THR A 84 -2.09 -0.11 -3.93
N VAL A 85 -2.31 -1.42 -3.93
CA VAL A 85 -1.29 -2.42 -4.23
C VAL A 85 -1.31 -2.67 -5.74
N ALA A 86 -0.32 -2.12 -6.42
CA ALA A 86 -0.15 -2.27 -7.86
C ALA A 86 0.25 -3.71 -8.19
N PRO A 87 -0.33 -4.32 -9.25
CA PRO A 87 0.01 -5.68 -9.63
C PRO A 87 1.48 -5.80 -10.03
N PRO A 88 2.09 -6.99 -9.88
CA PRO A 88 3.49 -7.22 -10.21
C PRO A 88 3.79 -7.11 -11.72
N SER A 89 2.75 -7.10 -12.57
CA SER A 89 2.89 -6.92 -14.03
C SER A 89 1.83 -5.95 -14.56
N PRO A 90 2.19 -5.04 -15.49
CA PRO A 90 1.22 -4.17 -16.17
C PRO A 90 0.22 -4.92 -17.06
N ALA A 91 0.42 -6.23 -17.28
CA ALA A 91 -0.44 -7.07 -18.11
C ALA A 91 -1.67 -7.65 -17.37
N THR A 92 -1.71 -7.56 -16.03
CA THR A 92 -2.90 -7.93 -15.26
C THR A 92 -3.89 -6.76 -15.31
N VAL A 93 -4.95 -6.93 -16.12
CA VAL A 93 -6.05 -5.98 -16.34
C VAL A 93 -6.98 -5.87 -15.12
N ASP A 94 -6.76 -6.70 -14.10
CA ASP A 94 -7.46 -6.59 -12.83
C ASP A 94 -6.95 -5.34 -12.11
N GLY A 95 -7.80 -4.31 -12.09
CA GLY A 95 -7.57 -3.09 -11.32
C GLY A 95 -7.00 -3.47 -9.95
N GLY A 96 -5.89 -2.82 -9.58
CA GLY A 96 -5.09 -3.21 -8.42
C GLY A 96 -5.91 -3.44 -7.16
N ALA A 97 -5.32 -4.10 -6.17
CA ALA A 97 -6.02 -4.33 -4.92
C ALA A 97 -5.79 -3.16 -3.96
N THR A 98 -6.63 -3.01 -2.94
CA THR A 98 -6.51 -1.94 -1.94
C THR A 98 -6.20 -2.52 -0.57
N LEU A 99 -5.22 -1.92 0.10
CA LEU A 99 -4.99 -2.02 1.54
C LEU A 99 -5.48 -0.75 2.23
N THR A 100 -5.76 -0.82 3.52
CA THR A 100 -6.05 0.37 4.33
C THR A 100 -4.99 0.54 5.40
N VAL A 101 -4.61 1.80 5.65
CA VAL A 101 -3.62 2.18 6.65
C VAL A 101 -4.16 3.26 7.58
N SER A 102 -3.62 3.35 8.79
CA SER A 102 -3.94 4.44 9.71
C SER A 102 -3.53 5.80 9.14
N ARG A 103 -4.16 6.88 9.64
CA ARG A 103 -3.80 8.27 9.34
C ARG A 103 -2.29 8.52 9.41
N ASN A 104 -1.67 8.12 10.52
CA ASN A 104 -0.25 8.39 10.77
C ASN A 104 0.65 7.75 9.72
N LEU A 105 0.34 6.52 9.32
CA LEU A 105 1.10 5.84 8.28
C LEU A 105 0.84 6.48 6.91
N HIS A 106 -0.42 6.81 6.60
CA HIS A 106 -0.76 7.49 5.34
C HIS A 106 0.00 8.80 5.18
N GLU A 107 -0.01 9.65 6.21
CA GLU A 107 0.71 10.92 6.22
C GLU A 107 2.22 10.69 6.13
N ALA A 108 2.79 9.74 6.89
CA ALA A 108 4.21 9.40 6.77
C ALA A 108 4.59 9.00 5.34
N LEU A 109 3.80 8.13 4.70
CA LEU A 109 4.03 7.70 3.32
C LEU A 109 3.94 8.86 2.32
N LEU A 110 2.98 9.78 2.48
CA LEU A 110 2.89 10.97 1.64
C LEU A 110 4.13 11.85 1.73
N HIS A 111 4.66 12.07 2.95
CA HIS A 111 5.88 12.85 3.15
C HIS A 111 7.13 12.14 2.61
N LEU A 112 7.14 10.81 2.66
CA LEU A 112 8.26 9.99 2.17
C LEU A 112 8.23 9.80 0.66
N ARG A 113 7.06 9.89 0.02
CA ARG A 113 6.89 9.72 -1.42
C ARG A 113 7.59 10.84 -2.18
N GLY A 114 8.52 10.45 -3.05
CA GLY A 114 9.13 11.36 -4.01
C GLY A 114 8.34 11.43 -5.32
N PRO A 115 8.55 12.48 -6.13
CA PRO A 115 7.88 12.61 -7.42
C PRO A 115 8.44 11.69 -8.52
N ALA A 116 9.64 11.15 -8.34
CA ALA A 116 10.36 10.43 -9.41
C ALA A 116 10.99 9.09 -8.99
N ALA A 117 11.35 8.91 -7.72
CA ALA A 117 12.03 7.71 -7.25
C ALA A 117 11.12 6.89 -6.33
N ALA A 118 11.05 5.59 -6.60
CA ALA A 118 10.44 4.62 -5.69
C ALA A 118 11.34 4.37 -4.47
N ARG A 119 10.75 3.90 -3.37
CA ARG A 119 11.48 3.59 -2.13
C ARG A 119 11.11 2.20 -1.63
N THR A 120 12.10 1.34 -1.43
CA THR A 120 11.90 0.02 -0.84
C THR A 120 12.06 0.10 0.66
N MET A 121 11.03 -0.33 1.38
CA MET A 121 10.93 -0.17 2.82
C MET A 121 10.40 -1.44 3.49
N TRP A 122 10.73 -1.60 4.77
CA TRP A 122 10.01 -2.46 5.68
C TRP A 122 9.12 -1.61 6.59
N ILE A 123 7.83 -1.90 6.59
CA ILE A 123 6.79 -1.17 7.34
C ILE A 123 5.86 -2.22 7.94
N ASP A 124 5.85 -2.37 9.27
CA ASP A 124 5.14 -3.45 9.96
C ASP A 124 3.65 -3.60 9.54
N ALA A 125 2.89 -2.51 9.45
CA ALA A 125 1.47 -2.54 9.11
C ALA A 125 1.17 -2.94 7.66
N LEU A 126 2.16 -2.88 6.75
CA LEU A 126 2.01 -3.28 5.34
C LEU A 126 2.74 -4.59 5.02
N CYS A 127 3.86 -4.87 5.68
CA CYS A 127 4.67 -6.04 5.37
C CYS A 127 4.17 -7.31 6.07
N ILE A 128 3.45 -7.13 7.18
CA ILE A 128 2.88 -8.21 7.99
C ILE A 128 1.36 -8.24 7.79
N ASN A 129 0.82 -9.42 7.54
CA ASN A 129 -0.62 -9.64 7.57
C ASN A 129 -1.14 -9.52 9.01
N GLN A 130 -1.62 -8.33 9.36
CA GLN A 130 -2.09 -8.02 10.73
C GLN A 130 -3.30 -8.86 11.18
N GLN A 131 -4.01 -9.51 10.24
CA GLN A 131 -5.16 -10.37 10.53
C GLN A 131 -4.75 -11.83 10.83
N ASP A 132 -3.51 -12.21 10.51
CA ASP A 132 -2.97 -13.53 10.84
C ASP A 132 -2.09 -13.41 12.09
N LEU A 133 -2.60 -13.89 13.22
CA LEU A 133 -1.88 -13.84 14.50
C LEU A 133 -0.62 -14.72 14.51
N GLY A 134 -0.62 -15.82 13.74
CA GLY A 134 0.54 -16.70 13.62
C GLY A 134 1.65 -16.02 12.83
N GLU A 135 1.31 -15.44 11.67
CA GLU A 135 2.25 -14.65 10.87
C GLU A 135 2.77 -13.46 11.69
N ARG A 136 1.89 -12.71 12.36
CA ARG A 136 2.28 -11.55 13.17
C ARG A 136 3.26 -11.94 14.27
N ALA A 137 3.01 -13.04 14.99
CA ALA A 137 3.89 -13.50 16.05
C ALA A 137 5.28 -13.88 15.50
N ALA A 138 5.34 -14.61 14.39
CA ALA A 138 6.60 -14.99 13.74
C ALA A 138 7.37 -13.75 13.24
N GLN A 139 6.71 -12.84 12.52
CA GLN A 139 7.35 -11.64 11.97
C GLN A 139 7.89 -10.70 13.06
N VAL A 140 7.20 -10.58 14.19
CA VAL A 140 7.67 -9.78 15.34
C VAL A 140 8.98 -10.32 15.91
N GLN A 141 9.24 -11.63 15.85
CA GLN A 141 10.51 -12.21 16.28
C GLN A 141 11.68 -11.74 15.40
N HIS A 142 11.43 -11.41 14.13
CA HIS A 142 12.44 -10.93 13.19
C HIS A 142 12.65 -9.41 13.23
N MET A 143 11.71 -8.65 13.82
CA MET A 143 11.72 -7.19 13.82
C MET A 143 13.08 -6.61 14.25
N GLY A 144 13.68 -7.15 15.32
CA GLY A 144 14.99 -6.67 15.78
C GLY A 144 16.09 -6.81 14.73
N ALA A 145 16.12 -7.91 13.96
CA ALA A 145 17.09 -8.09 12.87
C ALA A 145 16.78 -7.15 11.71
N LEU A 146 15.51 -7.02 11.33
CA LEU A 146 15.08 -6.17 10.22
C LEU A 146 15.44 -4.70 10.42
N TYR A 147 15.27 -4.17 11.63
CA TYR A 147 15.71 -2.80 11.92
C TYR A 147 17.23 -2.63 11.93
N ARG A 148 17.99 -3.67 12.31
CA ARG A 148 19.46 -3.63 12.33
C ARG A 148 20.07 -3.74 10.94
N GLU A 149 19.45 -4.52 10.07
CA GLU A 149 19.92 -4.81 8.72
C GLU A 149 19.43 -3.79 7.70
N ALA A 150 18.41 -2.99 8.02
CA ALA A 150 17.98 -1.89 7.18
C ALA A 150 19.13 -0.90 6.91
N ALA A 151 19.24 -0.43 5.67
CA ALA A 151 20.23 0.56 5.25
C ALA A 151 20.13 1.86 6.07
N ARG A 152 18.91 2.20 6.50
CA ARG A 152 18.64 3.22 7.53
C ARG A 152 17.26 3.01 8.15
N VAL A 153 17.09 3.56 9.34
CA VAL A 153 15.79 3.66 10.01
C VAL A 153 15.28 5.09 9.90
N ILE A 154 14.06 5.25 9.41
CA ILE A 154 13.38 6.54 9.31
C ILE A 154 12.40 6.65 10.47
N MET A 155 12.57 7.70 11.26
CA MET A 155 11.67 8.03 12.37
C MET A 155 10.64 9.05 11.89
N SER A 156 9.37 8.67 11.83
CA SER A 156 8.28 9.59 11.51
C SER A 156 7.58 10.06 12.79
N TRP A 157 7.77 11.33 13.12
CA TRP A 157 7.17 12.01 14.27
C TRP A 157 6.03 12.97 13.89
N TRP A 158 5.67 13.04 12.60
CA TRP A 158 4.85 14.11 12.03
C TRP A 158 3.48 14.31 12.72
N VAL A 159 2.83 13.25 13.17
CA VAL A 159 1.51 13.37 13.81
C VAL A 159 1.59 13.97 15.22
N VAL A 160 2.69 13.76 15.94
CA VAL A 160 2.79 14.21 17.35
C VAL A 160 2.97 15.73 17.44
N MET A 161 3.48 16.39 16.38
CA MET A 161 3.66 17.84 16.37
C MET A 161 2.48 18.60 15.77
N ALA A 162 1.70 18.00 14.86
CA ALA A 162 0.54 18.65 14.24
C ALA A 162 -0.68 18.73 15.16
N SER A 163 -0.76 17.91 16.22
CA SER A 163 -1.82 18.00 17.24
C SER A 163 -1.47 18.92 18.41
N ALA A 164 -0.32 19.61 18.36
CA ALA A 164 0.18 20.48 19.44
C ALA A 164 0.24 21.98 19.05
N LEU A 165 -0.41 22.38 17.97
CA LEU A 165 -0.59 23.78 17.54
C LEU A 165 -2.08 24.07 17.35
#